data_AF-A0A938M0E8-F1
#
_entry.id   AF-A0A938M0E8-F1
#
_cell.length_a   1.000
_cell.length_b   1.000
_cell.length_c   1.000
_cell.angle_alpha   90.00
_cell.angle_beta   90.00
_cell.angle_gamma   90.00
#
_symmetry.space_group_name_H-M   'P 1'
#
loop_
_entity.id
_entity.type
_entity.pdbx_description
1 polymer ?
#
loop_
_entity_poly.entity_id
_entity_poly.type
_entity_poly.pdbx_seq_one_letter_code
_entity_poly.pdbx_strand_id
1 'polypeptide(L)'
;MRVILLASLVLVAAVHTAQARLSRLWSYGELTEEADYVMIVSVSKPSERTGARKTLCGQECDRVRTQFDVRAVLKGKYGSRAVELHHFAYPKDAGIVNGCGFVWFGQKNEYYLVFLKKGGDGNAVPVSGHEDLSDSFVRMPGEAWPDLKSGFPARAQPIGPPNAASPRR
;
A
#
# COMPACT_ATOMS: atom_id res chain seq x y z
N MET A 1 36.57 -5.21 41.75
CA MET A 1 35.56 -6.20 41.29
C MET A 1 34.11 -5.78 41.57
N ARG A 2 33.73 -5.41 42.81
CA ARG A 2 32.35 -4.98 43.15
C ARG A 2 31.84 -3.74 42.39
N VAL A 3 32.69 -2.73 42.18
CA VAL A 3 32.30 -1.50 41.46
C VAL A 3 32.02 -1.77 39.97
N ILE A 4 32.81 -2.65 39.35
CA ILE A 4 32.63 -3.04 37.94
C ILE A 4 31.31 -3.81 37.76
N LEU A 5 30.98 -4.70 38.71
CA LEU A 5 29.70 -5.43 38.71
C LEU A 5 28.48 -4.51 38.86
N LEU A 6 28.57 -3.50 39.73
CA LEU A 6 27.50 -2.51 39.90
C LEU A 6 27.33 -1.64 38.65
N ALA A 7 28.43 -1.18 38.05
CA ALA A 7 28.39 -0.37 36.84
C ALA A 7 27.81 -1.15 35.64
N SER A 8 28.13 -2.44 35.52
CA SER A 8 27.58 -3.29 34.46
C SER A 8 26.10 -3.62 34.68
N LEU A 9 25.65 -3.82 35.93
CA LEU A 9 24.23 -4.02 36.25
C LEU A 9 23.38 -2.77 35.90
N VAL A 10 23.89 -1.57 36.19
CA VAL A 10 23.23 -0.31 35.84
C VAL A 10 23.15 -0.12 34.32
N LEU A 11 24.19 -0.50 33.58
CA LEU A 11 24.18 -0.43 32.11
C LEU A 11 23.15 -1.39 31.49
N VAL A 12 23.01 -2.60 32.04
CA VAL A 12 22.02 -3.59 31.56
C VAL A 12 20.60 -3.15 31.92
N ALA A 13 20.40 -2.49 33.07
CA ALA A 13 19.11 -1.91 33.43
C ALA A 13 18.73 -0.67 32.59
N ALA A 14 19.71 -0.02 31.94
CA ALA A 14 19.50 1.13 31.06
C ALA A 14 19.19 0.75 29.60
N VAL A 15 19.14 -0.54 29.27
CA VAL A 15 18.78 -1.01 27.92
C VAL A 15 17.32 -0.65 27.65
N HIS A 16 17.12 0.37 26.81
CA HIS A 16 15.80 0.76 26.35
C HIS A 16 15.16 -0.40 25.58
N THR A 17 13.85 -0.58 25.76
CA THR A 17 13.07 -1.54 24.99
C THR A 17 13.06 -1.12 23.51
N ALA A 18 13.86 -1.79 22.69
CA ALA A 18 13.75 -1.65 21.25
C ALA A 18 12.38 -2.19 20.81
N GLN A 19 11.47 -1.30 20.41
CA GLN A 19 10.18 -1.71 19.88
C GLN A 19 10.33 -2.00 18.38
N ALA A 20 10.44 -3.28 18.05
CA ALA A 20 10.26 -3.77 16.69
C ALA A 20 8.82 -4.24 16.54
N ARG A 21 8.08 -3.68 15.59
CA ARG A 21 6.76 -4.20 15.22
C ARG A 21 6.95 -5.39 14.28
N LEU A 22 6.17 -6.44 14.47
CA LEU A 22 6.09 -7.54 13.52
C LEU A 22 5.37 -7.05 12.25
N SER A 23 6.09 -6.95 11.13
CA SER A 23 5.51 -6.73 9.81
C SER A 23 5.49 -8.03 9.02
N ARG A 24 4.38 -8.34 8.36
CA ARG A 24 4.30 -9.51 7.47
C ARG A 24 4.90 -9.14 6.11
N LEU A 25 5.81 -9.95 5.61
CA LEU A 25 6.24 -9.86 4.22
C LEU A 25 5.20 -10.54 3.35
N TRP A 26 4.52 -9.78 2.51
CA TRP A 26 3.47 -10.28 1.64
C TRP A 26 4.02 -10.66 0.26
N SER A 27 3.71 -11.87 -0.21
CA SER A 27 3.82 -12.19 -1.63
C SER A 27 2.61 -11.69 -2.41
N TYR A 28 2.77 -11.48 -3.71
CA TYR A 28 1.65 -11.15 -4.60
C TYR A 28 0.56 -12.24 -4.60
N GLY A 29 0.95 -13.51 -4.47
CA GLY A 29 0.02 -14.63 -4.37
C GLY A 29 -0.87 -14.51 -3.14
N GLU A 30 -0.27 -14.30 -1.97
CA GLU A 30 -1.01 -14.14 -0.71
C GLU A 30 -1.92 -12.91 -0.73
N LEU A 31 -1.45 -11.75 -1.22
CA LEU A 31 -2.28 -10.55 -1.36
C LEU A 31 -3.49 -10.80 -2.25
N THR A 32 -3.27 -11.49 -3.37
CA THR A 32 -4.33 -11.81 -4.33
C THR A 32 -5.31 -12.80 -3.72
N GLU A 33 -4.84 -13.83 -3.02
CA GLU A 33 -5.67 -14.85 -2.38
C GLU A 33 -6.58 -14.23 -1.31
N GLU A 34 -6.00 -13.41 -0.44
CA GLU A 34 -6.67 -12.76 0.69
C GLU A 34 -7.57 -11.60 0.29
N ALA A 35 -7.35 -10.97 -0.87
CA ALA A 35 -8.19 -9.88 -1.34
C ALA A 35 -9.59 -10.36 -1.76
N ASP A 36 -10.62 -9.67 -1.32
CA ASP A 36 -11.96 -9.79 -1.92
C ASP A 36 -12.03 -9.04 -3.25
N TYR A 37 -11.25 -7.96 -3.36
CA TYR A 37 -11.17 -7.09 -4.53
C TYR A 37 -9.72 -6.87 -4.92
N VAL A 38 -9.40 -7.19 -6.18
CA VAL A 38 -8.16 -6.74 -6.82
C VAL A 38 -8.56 -5.79 -7.93
N MET A 39 -8.08 -4.56 -7.90
CA MET A 39 -8.55 -3.50 -8.80
C MET A 39 -7.40 -2.63 -9.29
N ILE A 40 -7.59 -2.04 -10.47
CA ILE A 40 -6.81 -0.89 -10.91
C ILE A 40 -7.64 0.34 -10.60
N VAL A 41 -7.07 1.28 -9.85
CA VAL A 41 -7.72 2.51 -9.44
C VAL A 41 -6.87 3.71 -9.80
N SER A 42 -7.49 4.86 -10.01
CA SER A 42 -6.79 6.13 -10.21
C SER A 42 -7.19 7.13 -9.13
N VAL A 43 -6.25 7.90 -8.61
CA VAL A 43 -6.55 8.97 -7.64
C VAL A 43 -7.47 10.01 -8.27
N SER A 44 -8.70 10.13 -7.77
CA SER A 44 -9.68 11.11 -8.23
C SER A 44 -9.69 12.36 -7.33
N LYS A 45 -9.54 12.17 -6.01
CA LYS A 45 -9.22 13.24 -5.06
C LYS A 45 -7.99 12.84 -4.23
N PRO A 46 -6.93 13.67 -4.25
CA PRO A 46 -5.74 13.44 -3.43
C PRO A 46 -6.06 13.30 -1.94
N SER A 47 -5.11 12.72 -1.22
CA SER A 47 -5.17 12.57 0.23
C SER A 47 -5.43 13.89 0.96
N GLU A 48 -6.39 13.86 1.87
CA GLU A 48 -6.75 14.96 2.75
C GLU A 48 -6.78 14.49 4.21
N ARG A 49 -6.21 15.29 5.12
CA ARG A 49 -6.26 15.01 6.56
C ARG A 49 -7.64 15.36 7.11
N THR A 50 -8.22 14.47 7.90
CA THR A 50 -9.58 14.68 8.43
C THR A 50 -9.61 15.40 9.79
N GLY A 51 -8.43 15.70 10.37
CA GLY A 51 -8.28 16.31 11.69
C GLY A 51 -8.37 15.33 12.87
N ALA A 52 -8.84 14.10 12.64
CA ALA A 52 -8.83 13.05 13.66
C ALA A 52 -7.46 12.37 13.75
N ARG A 53 -7.08 11.93 14.96
CA ARG A 53 -5.81 11.25 15.23
C ARG A 53 -5.99 9.87 15.84
N LYS A 54 -4.97 9.03 15.71
CA LYS A 54 -4.88 7.73 16.35
C LYS A 54 -3.41 7.35 16.56
N THR A 55 -3.10 6.77 17.71
CA THR A 55 -1.80 6.15 17.94
C THR A 55 -1.68 4.84 17.13
N LEU A 56 -0.69 4.75 16.25
CA LEU A 56 -0.31 3.56 15.48
C LEU A 56 1.20 3.41 15.52
N CYS A 57 1.72 2.19 15.59
CA CYS A 57 3.17 1.96 15.72
C CYS A 57 3.84 2.78 16.85
N GLY A 58 3.12 3.06 17.96
CA GLY A 58 3.63 3.89 19.07
C GLY A 58 3.74 5.39 18.76
N GLN A 59 3.21 5.86 17.63
CA GLN A 59 3.26 7.26 17.21
C GLN A 59 1.86 7.80 16.91
N GLU A 60 1.62 9.07 17.24
CA GLU A 60 0.39 9.75 16.83
C GLU A 60 0.36 9.94 15.32
N CYS A 61 -0.70 9.45 14.69
CA CYS A 61 -0.89 9.50 13.24
C CYS A 61 -2.20 10.23 12.93
N ASP A 62 -2.20 11.03 11.87
CA ASP A 62 -3.42 11.69 11.42
C ASP A 62 -4.22 10.75 10.52
N ARG A 63 -5.54 10.77 10.67
CA ARG A 63 -6.46 10.13 9.73
C ARG A 63 -6.49 10.90 8.43
N VAL A 64 -6.49 10.14 7.35
CA VAL A 64 -6.46 10.61 5.98
C VAL A 64 -7.57 9.93 5.20
N ARG A 65 -8.16 10.69 4.28
CA ARG A 65 -9.15 10.21 3.31
C ARG A 65 -8.60 10.44 1.91
N THR A 66 -8.71 9.43 1.05
CA THR A 66 -8.38 9.51 -0.37
C THR A 66 -9.51 8.92 -1.19
N GLN A 67 -9.86 9.53 -2.32
CA GLN A 67 -10.86 8.98 -3.24
C GLN A 67 -10.20 8.51 -4.52
N PHE A 68 -10.62 7.35 -4.98
CA PHE A 68 -10.17 6.76 -6.23
C PHE A 68 -11.35 6.43 -7.14
N ASP A 69 -11.14 6.58 -8.44
CA ASP A 69 -12.00 6.01 -9.46
C ASP A 69 -11.52 4.60 -9.79
N VAL A 70 -12.45 3.64 -9.81
CA VAL A 70 -12.20 2.26 -10.20
C VAL A 70 -12.13 2.19 -11.72
N ARG A 71 -10.96 1.79 -12.24
CA ARG A 71 -10.69 1.69 -13.68
C ARG A 71 -10.89 0.28 -14.20
N ALA A 72 -10.51 -0.72 -13.41
CA ALA A 72 -10.76 -2.11 -13.70
C ALA A 72 -10.89 -2.91 -12.40
N VAL A 73 -11.72 -3.95 -12.43
CA VAL A 73 -11.80 -4.95 -11.36
C VAL A 73 -11.24 -6.25 -11.92
N LEU A 74 -10.13 -6.71 -11.34
CA LEU A 74 -9.38 -7.91 -11.74
C LEU A 74 -9.82 -9.15 -10.94
N LYS A 75 -10.23 -8.96 -9.68
CA LYS A 75 -10.82 -9.99 -8.81
C LYS A 75 -12.02 -9.43 -8.06
N GLY A 76 -13.05 -10.26 -7.88
CA GLY A 76 -14.26 -9.92 -7.14
C GLY A 76 -15.30 -9.15 -7.95
N LYS A 77 -16.42 -8.84 -7.30
CA LYS A 77 -17.48 -8.00 -7.87
C LYS A 77 -17.60 -6.73 -7.04
N TYR A 78 -17.16 -5.61 -7.60
CA TYR A 78 -17.25 -4.32 -6.96
C TYR A 78 -18.33 -3.47 -7.65
N GLY A 79 -19.37 -3.09 -6.91
CA GLY A 79 -20.58 -2.47 -7.47
C GLY A 79 -20.48 -0.96 -7.72
N SER A 80 -19.41 -0.31 -7.25
CA SER A 80 -19.21 1.14 -7.37
C SER A 80 -18.11 1.48 -8.36
N ARG A 81 -18.20 2.65 -9.00
CA ARG A 81 -17.13 3.22 -9.82
C ARG A 81 -16.09 3.99 -9.01
N ALA A 82 -16.32 4.18 -7.72
CA ALA A 82 -15.42 4.88 -6.83
C ALA A 82 -15.19 4.08 -5.55
N VAL A 83 -13.98 4.16 -5.03
CA VAL A 83 -13.62 3.63 -3.72
C VAL A 83 -13.02 4.76 -2.88
N GLU A 84 -13.51 4.86 -1.65
CA GLU A 84 -12.97 5.77 -0.66
C GLU A 84 -12.10 4.97 0.31
N LEU A 85 -10.86 5.43 0.47
CA LEU A 85 -9.93 4.84 1.41
C LEU A 85 -9.78 5.75 2.62
N HIS A 86 -10.08 5.19 3.79
CA HIS A 86 -9.68 5.77 5.07
C HIS A 86 -8.36 5.13 5.52
N HIS A 87 -7.32 5.95 5.63
CA HIS A 87 -5.99 5.49 6.03
C HIS A 87 -5.34 6.51 6.98
N PHE A 88 -4.04 6.32 7.23
CA PHE A 88 -3.28 7.17 8.12
C PHE A 88 -2.05 7.71 7.41
N ALA A 89 -1.54 8.82 7.92
CA ALA A 89 -0.26 9.37 7.55
C ALA A 89 0.40 9.97 8.79
N TYR A 90 1.72 10.02 8.75
CA TYR A 90 2.48 10.72 9.76
C TYR A 90 2.15 12.22 9.80
N PRO A 91 2.23 12.87 10.97
CA PRO A 91 2.28 14.33 11.08
C PRO A 91 3.40 14.89 10.19
N LYS A 92 3.24 16.12 9.71
CA LYS A 92 4.19 16.72 8.74
C LYS A 92 5.61 16.87 9.30
N ASP A 93 5.74 16.93 10.60
CA ASP A 93 6.94 17.20 11.38
C ASP A 93 7.49 15.95 12.10
N ALA A 94 6.93 14.76 11.82
CA ALA A 94 7.38 13.53 12.45
C ALA A 94 8.74 13.06 11.90
N GLY A 95 9.70 12.83 12.79
CA GLY A 95 10.90 12.04 12.47
C GLY A 95 10.57 10.55 12.50
N ILE A 96 10.71 9.87 11.36
CA ILE A 96 10.30 8.46 11.21
C ILE A 96 11.54 7.59 11.00
N VAL A 97 11.75 6.64 11.91
CA VAL A 97 12.73 5.56 11.77
C VAL A 97 11.98 4.26 12.04
N ASN A 98 12.03 3.31 11.10
CA ASN A 98 11.33 2.01 11.19
C ASN A 98 9.81 2.10 11.49
N GLY A 99 9.15 3.05 10.84
CA GLY A 99 7.72 3.31 11.01
C GLY A 99 6.79 2.36 10.24
N CYS A 100 5.49 2.54 10.47
CA CYS A 100 4.39 2.06 9.63
C CYS A 100 4.62 2.46 8.13
N GLY A 101 4.31 1.56 7.21
CA GLY A 101 4.34 1.76 5.75
C GLY A 101 3.15 2.55 5.22
N PHE A 102 2.93 3.78 5.71
CA PHE A 102 1.87 4.65 5.20
C PHE A 102 2.16 5.17 3.79
N VAL A 103 1.09 5.43 3.03
CA VAL A 103 1.16 6.00 1.68
C VAL A 103 0.38 7.31 1.64
N TRP A 104 0.98 8.34 1.03
CA TRP A 104 0.30 9.59 0.72
C TRP A 104 0.02 9.67 -0.78
N PHE A 105 -1.24 9.83 -1.16
CA PHE A 105 -1.69 9.88 -2.55
C PHE A 105 -1.85 11.34 -2.99
N GLY A 106 -0.75 11.96 -3.42
CA GLY A 106 -0.69 13.41 -3.63
C GLY A 106 -1.21 13.90 -4.97
N GLN A 107 -1.18 13.06 -6.01
CA GLN A 107 -1.39 13.52 -7.38
C GLN A 107 -2.60 12.82 -8.03
N LYS A 108 -3.46 13.62 -8.66
CA LYS A 108 -4.59 13.11 -9.45
C LYS A 108 -4.09 12.30 -10.65
N ASN A 109 -4.88 11.32 -11.05
CA ASN A 109 -4.59 10.41 -12.16
C ASN A 109 -3.33 9.56 -11.97
N GLU A 110 -2.80 9.43 -10.75
CA GLU A 110 -1.87 8.35 -10.44
C GLU A 110 -2.64 7.03 -10.33
N TYR A 111 -2.09 5.99 -10.95
CA TYR A 111 -2.71 4.67 -11.03
C TYR A 111 -2.06 3.70 -10.05
N TYR A 112 -2.89 2.87 -9.43
CA TYR A 112 -2.47 1.86 -8.46
C TYR A 112 -3.17 0.54 -8.74
N LEU A 113 -2.42 -0.55 -8.62
CA LEU A 113 -2.95 -1.88 -8.41
C LEU A 113 -3.21 -2.03 -6.91
N VAL A 114 -4.44 -2.35 -6.54
CA VAL A 114 -4.87 -2.40 -5.13
C VAL A 114 -5.44 -3.75 -4.74
N PHE A 115 -5.12 -4.17 -3.52
CA PHE A 115 -5.58 -5.41 -2.89
C PHE A 115 -6.41 -5.08 -1.66
N LEU A 116 -7.73 -5.25 -1.75
CA LEU A 116 -8.66 -4.85 -0.70
C LEU A 116 -9.54 -6.02 -0.23
N LYS A 117 -9.87 -6.01 1.06
CA LYS A 117 -10.90 -6.84 1.67
C LYS A 117 -12.20 -6.05 1.83
N LYS A 118 -13.31 -6.75 1.91
CA LYS A 118 -14.59 -6.17 2.31
C LYS A 118 -14.56 -5.95 3.82
N GLY A 119 -14.58 -4.69 4.24
CA GLY A 119 -14.69 -4.29 5.65
C GLY A 119 -16.07 -4.63 6.22
N GLY A 120 -16.14 -4.77 7.54
CA GLY A 120 -17.38 -5.12 8.26
C GLY A 120 -18.48 -4.04 8.16
N ASP A 121 -18.09 -2.80 7.89
CA ASP A 121 -18.97 -1.65 7.64
C ASP A 121 -19.34 -1.48 6.15
N GLY A 122 -18.90 -2.41 5.29
CA GLY A 122 -19.10 -2.37 3.85
C GLY A 122 -18.05 -1.55 3.09
N ASN A 123 -17.14 -0.87 3.80
CA ASN A 123 -16.04 -0.13 3.17
C ASN A 123 -14.90 -1.08 2.78
N ALA A 124 -14.20 -0.80 1.69
CA ALA A 124 -13.04 -1.59 1.31
C ALA A 124 -11.83 -1.22 2.19
N VAL A 125 -11.14 -2.22 2.73
CA VAL A 125 -9.96 -2.03 3.59
C VAL A 125 -8.73 -2.70 2.98
N PRO A 126 -7.50 -2.20 3.21
CA PRO A 126 -6.28 -2.83 2.69
C PRO A 126 -6.09 -4.25 3.24
N VAL A 127 -5.67 -5.20 2.40
CA VAL A 127 -5.34 -6.58 2.83
C VAL A 127 -4.24 -6.60 3.89
N SER A 128 -3.20 -5.79 3.68
CA SER A 128 -2.06 -5.64 4.59
C SER A 128 -2.37 -4.83 5.86
N GLY A 129 -3.60 -4.32 5.99
CA GLY A 129 -4.00 -3.47 7.10
C GLY A 129 -3.56 -2.02 6.95
N HIS A 130 -3.90 -1.21 7.95
CA HIS A 130 -3.66 0.23 7.91
C HIS A 130 -2.20 0.63 8.15
N GLU A 131 -1.45 -0.19 8.89
CA GLU A 131 -0.07 0.10 9.29
C GLU A 131 0.93 -0.20 8.17
N ASP A 132 0.61 -1.11 7.25
CA ASP A 132 1.46 -1.53 6.13
C ASP A 132 0.77 -1.28 4.79
N LEU A 133 0.15 -0.11 4.65
CA LEU A 133 -0.67 0.24 3.50
C LEU A 133 0.08 0.08 2.17
N SER A 134 1.38 0.34 2.15
CA SER A 134 2.26 0.20 0.98
C SER A 134 2.20 -1.18 0.32
N ASP A 135 1.96 -2.25 1.09
CA ASP A 135 1.92 -3.61 0.53
C ASP A 135 0.63 -3.86 -0.28
N SER A 136 -0.47 -3.18 0.08
CA SER A 136 -1.75 -3.31 -0.62
C SER A 136 -1.92 -2.34 -1.79
N PHE A 137 -1.02 -1.37 -1.95
CA PHE A 137 -1.12 -0.30 -2.95
C PHE A 137 0.17 -0.19 -3.76
N VAL A 138 0.20 -0.87 -4.91
CA VAL A 138 1.35 -0.86 -5.81
C VAL A 138 1.15 0.23 -6.86
N ARG A 139 2.01 1.26 -6.83
CA ARG A 139 2.00 2.32 -7.85
C ARG A 139 2.32 1.72 -9.22
N MET A 140 1.50 2.02 -10.21
CA MET A 140 1.75 1.60 -11.59
C MET A 140 2.57 2.67 -12.31
N PRO A 141 3.62 2.30 -13.07
CA PRO A 141 4.40 3.25 -13.86
C PRO A 141 3.51 3.93 -14.91
N GLY A 142 3.68 5.25 -15.04
CA GLY A 142 2.84 6.10 -15.87
C GLY A 142 3.34 6.18 -17.31
N GLU A 143 2.78 5.36 -18.19
CA GLU A 143 2.24 5.92 -19.42
C GLU A 143 0.72 5.95 -19.24
N ALA A 144 0.10 7.05 -19.67
CA ALA A 144 -1.34 7.24 -19.57
C ALA A 144 -2.05 6.00 -20.12
N TRP A 145 -2.63 5.19 -19.23
CA TRP A 145 -3.41 4.04 -19.66
C TRP A 145 -4.55 4.60 -20.51
N PRO A 146 -4.69 4.16 -21.77
CA PRO A 146 -5.76 4.66 -22.64
C PRO A 146 -7.08 4.46 -21.91
N ASP A 147 -7.91 5.50 -21.94
CA ASP A 147 -9.17 5.57 -21.20
C ASP A 147 -9.98 4.29 -21.52
N LEU A 148 -10.04 3.34 -20.57
CA LEU A 148 -10.61 1.99 -20.75
C LEU A 148 -12.09 1.99 -21.18
N LYS A 149 -12.71 3.18 -21.26
CA LYS A 149 -14.00 3.40 -21.93
C LYS A 149 -13.98 3.00 -23.41
N SER A 150 -12.82 2.97 -24.08
CA SER A 150 -12.72 2.59 -25.49
C SER A 150 -12.80 1.09 -25.78
N GLY A 151 -13.05 0.25 -24.77
CA GLY A 151 -12.99 -1.20 -24.92
C GLY A 151 -11.54 -1.69 -25.03
N PHE A 152 -11.28 -2.89 -24.50
CA PHE A 152 -10.00 -3.55 -24.71
C PHE A 152 -9.77 -3.71 -26.22
N PRO A 153 -8.64 -3.27 -26.80
CA PRO A 153 -8.29 -3.70 -28.13
C PRO A 153 -8.24 -5.22 -28.11
N ALA A 154 -8.91 -5.85 -29.08
CA ALA A 154 -9.02 -7.30 -29.16
C ALA A 154 -7.63 -7.92 -29.07
N ARG A 155 -7.40 -8.71 -28.01
CA ARG A 155 -6.33 -9.69 -27.85
C ARG A 155 -4.96 -9.24 -28.40
N ALA A 156 -4.11 -8.71 -27.51
CA ALA A 156 -2.68 -8.58 -27.82
C ALA A 156 -2.20 -9.91 -28.41
N GLN A 157 -1.68 -9.87 -29.65
CA GLN A 157 -1.16 -11.06 -30.29
C GLN A 157 -0.03 -11.63 -29.41
N PRO A 158 0.04 -12.97 -29.25
CA PRO A 158 1.12 -13.57 -28.49
C PRO A 158 2.45 -13.11 -29.06
N ILE A 159 3.33 -12.63 -28.17
CA ILE A 159 4.69 -12.26 -28.49
C ILE A 159 5.34 -13.53 -29.05
N GLY A 160 5.56 -13.57 -30.37
CA GLY A 160 6.21 -14.69 -31.03
C GLY A 160 7.61 -14.92 -30.46
N PRO A 161 8.13 -16.15 -30.52
CA PRO A 161 9.47 -16.43 -30.00
C PRO A 161 10.51 -15.54 -30.69
N PRO A 162 11.56 -15.12 -29.97
CA PRO A 162 12.58 -14.23 -30.50
C PRO A 162 13.22 -14.85 -31.75
N ASN A 163 13.25 -14.06 -32.84
CA ASN A 163 13.84 -14.43 -34.12
C ASN A 163 15.20 -15.10 -33.94
N ALA A 164 15.30 -16.37 -34.33
CA ALA A 164 16.58 -17.05 -34.50
C ALA A 164 17.37 -16.31 -35.60
N ALA A 165 18.55 -15.81 -35.22
CA ALA A 165 19.46 -15.14 -36.13
C ALA A 165 19.78 -16.03 -37.34
N SER A 166 19.64 -15.49 -38.54
CA SER A 166 20.08 -16.14 -39.78
C SER A 166 21.61 -16.29 -39.80
N PRO A 167 22.15 -17.44 -40.25
CA PRO A 167 23.59 -17.62 -40.38
C PRO A 167 24.10 -16.75 -41.53
N ARG A 168 25.10 -15.90 -41.25
CA ARG A 168 25.86 -15.20 -42.28
C ARG A 168 26.64 -16.25 -43.08
N ARG A 169 26.47 -16.25 -44.40
CA ARG A 169 27.38 -16.91 -45.34
C ARG A 169 28.63 -16.07 -45.53
#